data_AF-A0A2A4GZD2-F1
#
_entry.id   AF-A0A2A4GZD2-F1
#
_cell.length_a   1.000
_cell.length_b   1.000
_cell.length_c   1.000
_cell.angle_alpha   90.00
_cell.angle_beta   90.00
_cell.angle_gamma   90.00
#
_symmetry.space_group_name_H-M   'P 1'
#
loop_
_entity.id
_entity.type
_entity.pdbx_description
1 polymer ?
#
loop_
_entity_poly.entity_id
_entity_poly.type
_entity_poly.pdbx_seq_one_letter_code
_entity_poly.pdbx_strand_id
1 'polypeptide(L)'
;MDKERAYEILDDTNGKYKNLFDSGNERFITLPFWLRSHSNLLTKELEGKIRPHYNQYKRGTIIYVDFGVNIGSELSGGHFAIILNKKDSKKSSTLNVIPLTSKNKKHFLPIDKTIFDNANNILQSELRNLENDIRDKTKKIDQLVIEKNGLLEKARKGEHTLNNKLQEPKIGSEVDDLIRLEEELIEITKLITTIEIKIDMIDKLVLEIKNDKKDLEQVYYKYSKYNKNTFACYKAIQNISKLRVRKINKYDPSGNIKVDTNTLDKIDAKIIEEYTK
;
A
#
# COMPACT_ATOMS: atom_id res chain seq x y z
N MET A 1 -28.14 11.78 33.09
CA MET A 1 -28.72 11.66 31.74
C MET A 1 -29.33 10.29 31.65
N ASP A 2 -30.63 10.18 31.41
CA ASP A 2 -31.26 8.88 31.17
C ASP A 2 -30.84 8.33 29.78
N LYS A 3 -31.13 7.06 29.56
CA LYS A 3 -30.71 6.32 28.37
C LYS A 3 -31.39 6.83 27.10
N GLU A 4 -32.65 7.25 27.20
CA GLU A 4 -33.44 7.75 26.08
C GLU A 4 -32.86 9.05 25.55
N ARG A 5 -32.64 10.03 26.45
CA ARG A 5 -32.01 11.29 26.11
C ARG A 5 -30.61 11.13 25.53
N ALA A 6 -29.85 10.14 26.01
CA ALA A 6 -28.53 9.82 25.47
C ALA A 6 -28.60 9.34 24.01
N TYR A 7 -29.58 8.50 23.68
CA TYR A 7 -29.78 8.00 22.32
C TYR A 7 -30.27 9.09 21.37
N GLU A 8 -31.20 9.95 21.80
CA GLU A 8 -31.62 11.11 21.01
C GLU A 8 -30.43 11.99 20.59
N ILE A 9 -29.50 12.26 21.53
CA ILE A 9 -28.30 13.05 21.25
C ILE A 9 -27.41 12.34 20.22
N LEU A 10 -27.22 11.02 20.34
CA LEU A 10 -26.41 10.24 19.40
C LEU A 10 -27.01 10.23 17.99
N ASP A 11 -28.33 10.09 17.88
CA ASP A 11 -29.03 10.08 16.59
C ASP A 11 -29.03 11.45 15.92
N ASP A 12 -29.31 12.53 16.66
CA ASP A 12 -29.18 13.92 16.18
C ASP A 12 -27.74 14.21 15.71
N THR A 13 -26.75 13.80 16.49
CA THR A 13 -25.34 13.97 16.16
C THR A 13 -24.96 13.24 14.87
N ASN A 14 -25.42 12.00 14.71
CA ASN A 14 -25.19 11.23 13.50
C ASN A 14 -25.86 11.90 12.28
N GLY A 15 -27.07 12.45 12.45
CA GLY A 15 -27.73 13.26 11.43
C GLY A 15 -26.89 14.47 10.99
N LYS A 16 -26.31 15.20 11.94
CA LYS A 16 -25.40 16.33 11.65
C LYS A 16 -24.14 15.87 10.89
N TYR A 17 -23.54 14.75 11.27
CA TYR A 17 -22.38 14.21 10.56
C TYR A 17 -22.69 13.78 9.12
N LYS A 18 -23.88 13.21 8.88
CA LYS A 18 -24.35 12.91 7.51
C LYS A 18 -24.46 14.19 6.69
N ASN A 19 -25.13 15.23 7.21
CA ASN A 19 -25.23 16.53 6.53
C ASN A 19 -23.86 17.16 6.21
N LEU A 20 -22.88 17.03 7.12
CA LEU A 20 -21.52 17.49 6.88
C LEU A 20 -20.84 16.72 5.74
N PHE A 21 -21.02 15.40 5.67
CA PHE A 21 -20.51 14.59 4.57
C PHE A 21 -21.20 14.94 3.24
N ASP A 22 -22.53 15.03 3.25
CA ASP A 22 -23.35 15.32 2.07
C ASP A 22 -23.10 16.72 1.50
N SER A 23 -22.53 17.63 2.30
CA SER A 23 -22.09 18.96 1.82
C SER A 23 -21.04 18.91 0.71
N GLY A 24 -20.36 17.77 0.51
CA GLY A 24 -19.30 17.60 -0.48
C GLY A 24 -18.01 18.38 -0.18
N ASN A 25 -17.93 19.08 0.96
CA ASN A 25 -16.74 19.82 1.35
C ASN A 25 -15.56 18.86 1.58
N GLU A 26 -14.42 19.10 0.92
CA GLU A 26 -13.21 18.26 1.01
C GLU A 26 -12.77 17.96 2.44
N ARG A 27 -13.02 18.88 3.38
CA ARG A 27 -12.74 18.69 4.81
C ARG A 27 -13.49 17.51 5.42
N PHE A 28 -14.73 17.28 5.00
CA PHE A 28 -15.64 16.30 5.60
C PHE A 28 -15.77 15.01 4.79
N ILE A 29 -15.18 14.92 3.60
CA ILE A 29 -15.17 13.69 2.78
C ILE A 29 -14.61 12.49 3.58
N THR A 30 -13.63 12.73 4.46
CA THR A 30 -13.01 11.67 5.27
C THR A 30 -13.70 11.39 6.60
N LEU A 31 -14.74 12.17 6.95
CA LEU A 31 -15.43 12.10 8.24
C LEU A 31 -16.02 10.71 8.54
N PRO A 32 -16.72 10.02 7.61
CA PRO A 32 -17.24 8.69 7.90
C PRO A 32 -16.14 7.67 8.25
N PHE A 33 -15.01 7.74 7.54
CA PHE A 33 -13.87 6.85 7.78
C PHE A 33 -13.19 7.15 9.12
N TRP A 34 -13.09 8.44 9.49
CA TRP A 34 -12.58 8.85 10.80
C TRP A 34 -13.48 8.34 11.93
N LEU A 35 -14.79 8.61 11.86
CA LEU A 35 -15.75 8.19 12.90
C LEU A 35 -15.75 6.67 13.09
N ARG A 36 -15.74 5.91 11.98
CA ARG A 36 -15.63 4.44 12.04
C ARG A 36 -14.31 3.98 12.65
N SER A 37 -13.19 4.63 12.30
CA SER A 37 -11.88 4.29 12.88
C SER A 37 -11.86 4.57 14.38
N HIS A 38 -12.39 5.73 14.79
CA HIS A 38 -12.45 6.16 16.17
C HIS A 38 -13.35 5.23 17.02
N SER A 39 -14.56 4.92 16.54
CA SER A 39 -15.46 4.00 17.24
C SER A 39 -14.87 2.60 17.39
N ASN A 40 -14.18 2.10 16.36
CA ASN A 40 -13.49 0.81 16.42
C ASN A 40 -12.36 0.80 17.46
N LEU A 41 -11.62 1.91 17.62
CA LEU A 41 -10.57 2.02 18.64
C LEU A 41 -11.18 2.02 20.05
N LEU A 42 -12.23 2.81 20.29
CA LEU A 42 -12.94 2.83 21.57
C LEU A 42 -13.57 1.47 21.90
N THR A 43 -14.11 0.78 20.90
CA THR A 43 -14.67 -0.57 21.08
C THR A 43 -13.58 -1.55 21.50
N LYS A 44 -12.42 -1.53 20.84
CA LYS A 44 -11.28 -2.37 21.25
C LYS A 44 -10.77 -2.05 22.64
N GLU A 45 -10.81 -0.79 23.04
CA GLU A 45 -10.45 -0.35 24.40
C GLU A 45 -11.43 -0.91 25.44
N LEU A 46 -12.73 -0.75 25.20
CA LEU A 46 -13.79 -1.32 26.04
C LEU A 46 -13.67 -2.85 26.18
N GLU A 47 -13.35 -3.53 25.09
CA GLU A 47 -13.21 -4.99 25.04
C GLU A 47 -11.85 -5.49 25.56
N GLY A 48 -10.93 -4.61 25.97
CA GLY A 48 -9.58 -4.99 26.40
C GLY A 48 -8.71 -5.60 25.29
N LYS A 49 -9.03 -5.35 24.01
CA LYS A 49 -8.33 -5.88 22.83
C LYS A 49 -7.21 -4.97 22.32
N ILE A 50 -6.84 -3.94 23.07
CA ILE A 50 -5.67 -3.12 22.77
C ILE A 50 -4.40 -3.90 23.09
N ARG A 51 -3.44 -3.89 22.17
CA ARG A 51 -2.16 -4.59 22.36
C ARG A 51 -1.45 -4.01 23.59
N PRO A 52 -0.88 -4.85 24.47
CA PRO A 52 -0.21 -4.39 25.69
C PRO A 52 1.13 -3.69 25.40
N HIS A 53 1.69 -3.89 24.21
CA HIS A 53 2.96 -3.32 23.79
C HIS A 53 2.81 -2.53 22.49
N TYR A 54 3.43 -1.35 22.47
CA TYR A 54 3.48 -0.43 21.36
C TYR A 54 4.84 -0.44 20.68
N ASN A 55 4.89 0.06 19.46
CA ASN A 55 6.15 0.38 18.80
C ASN A 55 6.90 1.44 19.62
N GLN A 56 8.21 1.24 19.74
CA GLN A 56 9.11 2.19 20.36
C GLN A 56 9.82 3.00 19.28
N TYR A 57 9.81 4.32 19.44
CA TYR A 57 10.39 5.22 18.46
C TYR A 57 11.52 6.06 19.05
N LYS A 58 12.47 6.45 18.19
CA LYS A 58 13.52 7.40 18.57
C LYS A 58 13.04 8.83 18.28
N ARG A 59 13.55 9.80 19.04
CA ARG A 59 13.36 11.22 18.72
C ARG A 59 13.81 11.52 17.29
N GLY A 60 13.02 12.30 16.56
CA GLY A 60 13.25 12.67 15.18
C GLY A 60 12.73 11.67 14.14
N THR A 61 12.24 10.50 14.56
CA THR A 61 11.62 9.56 13.62
C THR A 61 10.37 10.19 13.00
N ILE A 62 10.23 10.07 11.68
CA ILE A 62 9.05 10.53 10.95
C ILE A 62 8.04 9.38 10.89
N ILE A 63 6.82 9.61 11.35
CA ILE A 63 5.70 8.65 11.34
C ILE A 63 4.54 9.20 10.53
N TYR A 64 3.68 8.33 10.00
CA TYR A 64 2.40 8.74 9.41
C TYR A 64 1.28 8.62 10.45
N VAL A 65 0.52 9.71 10.64
CA VAL A 65 -0.46 9.85 11.73
C VAL A 65 -1.79 10.31 11.17
N ASP A 66 -2.86 9.71 11.67
CA ASP A 66 -4.22 10.20 11.43
C ASP A 66 -4.63 11.23 12.48
N PHE A 67 -4.63 12.52 12.09
CA PHE A 67 -5.06 13.62 12.94
C PHE A 67 -6.59 13.78 13.01
N GLY A 68 -7.37 12.97 12.29
CA GLY A 68 -8.83 12.96 12.36
C GLY A 68 -9.47 14.17 11.70
N VAL A 69 -10.76 14.38 11.92
CA VAL A 69 -11.46 15.58 11.45
C VAL A 69 -11.60 16.55 12.63
N ASN A 70 -10.71 17.54 12.69
CA ASN A 70 -10.61 18.49 13.80
C ASN A 70 -11.36 19.80 13.51
N ILE A 71 -11.43 20.70 14.48
CA ILE A 71 -12.23 21.94 14.43
C ILE A 71 -11.40 23.11 13.92
N GLY A 72 -12.03 24.07 13.25
CA GLY A 72 -11.37 25.32 12.84
C GLY A 72 -10.15 25.09 11.95
N SER A 73 -9.01 25.68 12.36
CA SER A 73 -7.72 25.57 11.65
C SER A 73 -6.80 24.47 12.21
N GLU A 74 -7.30 23.62 13.09
CA GLU A 74 -6.55 22.47 13.60
C GLU A 74 -6.21 21.51 12.45
N LEU A 75 -5.01 20.92 12.54
CA LEU A 75 -4.57 19.98 11.53
C LEU A 75 -5.50 18.76 11.50
N SER A 76 -6.00 18.42 10.32
CA SER A 76 -6.91 17.29 10.11
C SER A 76 -6.36 16.34 9.06
N GLY A 77 -6.83 15.09 9.08
CA GLY A 77 -6.47 14.06 8.12
C GLY A 77 -5.10 13.41 8.37
N GLY A 78 -4.70 12.56 7.43
CA GLY A 78 -3.46 11.80 7.54
C GLY A 78 -2.23 12.58 7.08
N HIS A 79 -1.32 12.88 8.01
CA HIS A 79 -0.09 13.65 7.80
C HIS A 79 1.15 12.94 8.35
N PHE A 80 2.31 13.24 7.78
CA PHE A 80 3.57 12.87 8.42
C PHE A 80 3.81 13.73 9.66
N ALA A 81 4.54 13.21 10.65
CA ALA A 81 4.89 13.93 11.86
C ALA A 81 6.24 13.47 12.41
N ILE A 82 6.98 14.39 13.03
CA ILE A 82 8.26 14.14 13.70
C ILE A 82 8.01 13.86 15.18
N ILE A 83 8.59 12.78 15.71
CA ILE A 83 8.51 12.44 17.13
C ILE A 83 9.45 13.31 17.97
N LEU A 84 8.91 13.91 19.03
CA LEU A 84 9.67 14.78 19.94
C LEU A 84 10.20 14.08 21.20
N ASN A 85 9.56 12.98 21.62
CA ASN A 85 9.94 12.28 22.85
C ASN A 85 11.42 11.86 22.83
N LYS A 86 12.21 12.35 23.79
CA LYS A 86 13.61 11.92 23.99
C LYS A 86 13.69 10.46 24.42
N LYS A 87 12.76 10.03 25.27
CA LYS A 87 12.64 8.65 25.78
C LYS A 87 11.23 8.15 25.48
N ASP A 88 11.13 7.12 24.67
CA ASP A 88 9.90 6.37 24.41
C ASP A 88 10.09 4.92 24.83
N SER A 89 8.99 4.19 25.09
CA SER A 89 9.03 2.78 25.49
C SER A 89 7.89 1.99 24.86
N LYS A 90 8.03 0.66 24.89
CA LYS A 90 6.96 -0.26 24.44
C LYS A 90 5.70 -0.20 25.33
N LYS A 91 5.77 0.38 26.52
CA LYS A 91 4.63 0.54 27.44
C LYS A 91 3.95 1.91 27.31
N SER A 92 4.61 2.89 26.72
CA SER A 92 4.01 4.21 26.48
C SER A 92 2.99 4.13 25.35
N SER A 93 1.74 4.50 25.63
CA SER A 93 0.65 4.52 24.66
C SER A 93 0.55 5.82 23.87
N THR A 94 1.31 6.87 24.23
CA THR A 94 1.25 8.18 23.58
C THR A 94 2.60 8.69 23.09
N LEU A 95 2.56 9.66 22.17
CA LEU A 95 3.71 10.37 21.60
C LEU A 95 3.38 11.86 21.49
N ASN A 96 4.37 12.71 21.73
CA ASN A 96 4.34 14.12 21.37
C ASN A 96 4.99 14.29 20.01
N VAL A 97 4.27 14.93 19.09
CA VAL A 97 4.66 15.00 17.68
C VAL A 97 4.54 16.42 17.14
N ILE A 98 5.37 16.74 16.14
CA ILE A 98 5.19 17.92 15.29
C ILE A 98 4.74 17.45 13.91
N PRO A 99 3.54 17.85 13.47
CA PRO A 99 3.10 17.51 12.14
C PRO A 99 3.90 18.21 11.03
N LEU A 100 3.95 17.55 9.88
CA LEU A 100 4.57 18.02 8.66
C LEU A 100 3.53 18.38 7.60
N THR A 101 3.87 19.36 6.78
CA THR A 101 3.05 19.81 5.66
C THR A 101 3.91 20.18 4.46
N SER A 102 3.36 20.02 3.26
CA SER A 102 3.99 20.51 2.04
C SER A 102 3.66 21.98 1.72
N LYS A 103 2.76 22.60 2.48
CA LYS A 103 2.31 23.98 2.27
C LYS A 103 3.17 24.95 3.08
N ASN A 104 3.73 25.96 2.42
CA ASN A 104 4.47 27.03 3.09
C ASN A 104 3.51 28.03 3.77
N LYS A 105 3.81 28.43 5.00
CA LYS A 105 3.15 29.53 5.73
C LYS A 105 4.18 30.29 6.55
N LYS A 106 3.88 31.56 6.88
CA LYS A 106 4.77 32.49 7.61
C LYS A 106 5.37 31.93 8.91
N HIS A 107 4.67 31.02 9.58
CA HIS A 107 5.06 30.45 10.87
C HIS A 107 5.34 28.95 10.82
N PHE A 108 5.80 28.43 9.69
CA PHE A 108 6.28 27.04 9.60
C PHE A 108 7.79 27.00 9.41
N LEU A 109 8.43 25.99 10.00
CA LEU A 109 9.87 25.80 9.91
C LEU A 109 10.18 24.91 8.69
N PRO A 110 10.95 25.39 7.69
CA PRO A 110 11.41 24.54 6.61
C PRO A 110 12.26 23.37 7.14
N ILE A 111 11.98 22.18 6.65
CA ILE A 111 12.71 20.95 6.95
C ILE A 111 13.54 20.58 5.73
N ASP A 112 14.71 19.99 5.98
CA ASP A 112 15.57 19.51 4.89
C ASP A 112 14.82 18.48 4.03
N LYS A 113 14.89 18.68 2.71
CA LYS A 113 14.19 17.88 1.69
C LYS A 113 14.82 16.50 1.54
N THR A 114 16.11 16.40 1.83
CA THR A 114 16.95 15.20 1.65
C THR A 114 16.34 13.94 2.26
N ILE A 115 15.60 14.07 3.37
CA ILE A 115 14.97 12.95 4.07
C ILE A 115 13.88 12.30 3.22
N PHE A 116 13.05 13.10 2.55
CA PHE A 116 12.02 12.59 1.65
C PHE A 116 12.60 12.26 0.27
N ASP A 117 13.65 12.94 -0.18
CA ASP A 117 14.35 12.63 -1.44
C ASP A 117 14.91 11.20 -1.42
N ASN A 118 15.60 10.81 -0.35
CA ASN A 118 16.17 9.46 -0.22
C ASN A 118 15.07 8.39 -0.24
N ALA A 119 13.98 8.60 0.51
CA ALA A 119 12.84 7.69 0.50
C ALA A 119 12.21 7.60 -0.90
N ASN A 120 11.98 8.74 -1.57
CA ASN A 120 11.41 8.79 -2.91
C ASN A 120 12.30 8.09 -3.94
N ASN A 121 13.62 8.25 -3.87
CA ASN A 121 14.57 7.60 -4.77
C ASN A 121 14.53 6.08 -4.63
N ILE A 122 14.47 5.56 -3.39
CA ILE A 122 14.32 4.13 -3.11
C ILE A 122 13.00 3.62 -3.70
N LEU A 123 11.88 4.26 -3.36
CA LEU A 123 10.55 3.88 -3.87
C LEU A 123 10.50 3.90 -5.40
N GLN A 124 11.11 4.89 -6.04
CA GLN A 124 11.17 4.99 -7.50
C GLN A 124 12.03 3.87 -8.11
N SER A 125 13.14 3.49 -7.46
CA SER A 125 13.97 2.38 -7.91
C SER A 125 13.23 1.04 -7.81
N GLU A 126 12.48 0.82 -6.72
CA GLU A 126 11.65 -0.37 -6.53
C GLU A 126 10.53 -0.44 -7.58
N LEU A 127 9.89 0.69 -7.92
CA LEU A 127 8.89 0.74 -8.98
C LEU A 127 9.46 0.30 -10.32
N ARG A 128 10.64 0.80 -10.69
CA ARG A 128 11.32 0.39 -11.94
C ARG A 128 11.64 -1.10 -11.95
N ASN A 129 12.04 -1.67 -10.80
CA ASN A 129 12.32 -3.10 -10.70
C ASN A 129 11.05 -3.93 -10.92
N LEU A 130 9.93 -3.57 -10.29
CA LEU A 130 8.65 -4.26 -10.52
C LEU A 130 8.17 -4.15 -11.98
N GLU A 131 8.37 -2.99 -12.62
CA GLU A 131 8.06 -2.79 -14.05
C GLU A 131 8.90 -3.69 -14.95
N ASN A 132 10.19 -3.82 -14.65
CA ASN A 132 11.08 -4.73 -15.37
C ASN A 132 10.65 -6.19 -15.16
N ASP A 133 10.31 -6.60 -13.93
CA ASP A 133 9.85 -7.96 -13.63
C ASP A 133 8.56 -8.31 -14.36
N ILE A 134 7.59 -7.40 -14.41
CA ILE A 134 6.35 -7.57 -15.19
C ILE A 134 6.70 -7.77 -16.66
N ARG A 135 7.54 -6.91 -17.22
CA ARG A 135 7.93 -6.97 -18.65
C ARG A 135 8.61 -8.30 -18.97
N ASP A 136 9.53 -8.75 -18.14
CA ASP A 136 10.31 -9.95 -18.41
C ASP A 136 9.46 -11.22 -18.28
N LYS A 137 8.52 -11.26 -17.32
CA LYS A 137 7.54 -12.34 -17.21
C LYS A 137 6.55 -12.35 -18.38
N THR A 138 6.08 -11.18 -18.82
CA THR A 138 5.19 -11.06 -19.98
C THR A 138 5.87 -11.60 -21.25
N LYS A 139 7.14 -11.22 -21.49
CA LYS A 139 7.93 -11.78 -22.61
C LYS A 139 8.05 -13.31 -22.54
N LYS A 140 8.20 -13.87 -21.33
CA LYS A 140 8.27 -15.32 -21.13
C LYS A 140 6.94 -16.01 -21.47
N ILE A 141 5.80 -15.38 -21.12
CA ILE A 141 4.48 -15.86 -21.55
C ILE A 141 4.38 -15.84 -23.07
N ASP A 142 4.77 -14.75 -23.72
CA ASP A 142 4.72 -14.63 -25.19
C ASP A 142 5.52 -15.77 -25.87
N GLN A 143 6.71 -16.08 -25.35
CA GLN A 143 7.53 -17.21 -25.83
C GLN A 143 6.82 -18.56 -25.66
N LEU A 144 6.23 -18.82 -24.49
CA LEU A 144 5.48 -20.04 -24.22
C LEU A 144 4.23 -20.16 -25.10
N VAL A 145 3.55 -19.05 -25.39
CA VAL A 145 2.40 -19.02 -26.30
C VAL A 145 2.82 -19.36 -27.73
N ILE A 146 3.95 -18.80 -28.20
CA ILE A 146 4.52 -19.14 -29.52
C ILE A 146 4.86 -20.64 -29.58
N GLU A 147 5.54 -21.17 -28.56
CA GLU A 147 5.88 -22.60 -28.46
C GLU A 147 4.61 -23.47 -28.50
N LYS A 148 3.60 -23.13 -27.70
CA LYS A 148 2.31 -23.82 -27.65
C LYS A 148 1.63 -23.85 -29.02
N ASN A 149 1.59 -22.71 -29.71
CA ASN A 149 0.97 -22.61 -31.03
C ASN A 149 1.72 -23.47 -32.06
N GLY A 150 3.05 -23.51 -31.99
CA GLY A 150 3.85 -24.42 -32.83
C GLY A 150 3.54 -25.90 -32.61
N LEU A 151 3.29 -26.30 -31.35
CA LEU A 151 2.89 -27.67 -31.00
C LEU A 151 1.45 -27.98 -31.46
N LEU A 152 0.52 -27.04 -31.30
CA LEU A 152 -0.86 -27.19 -31.77
C LEU A 152 -0.94 -27.39 -33.29
N GLU A 153 -0.13 -26.66 -34.07
CA GLU A 153 -0.06 -26.85 -35.52
C GLU A 153 0.52 -28.22 -35.90
N LYS A 154 1.48 -28.75 -35.13
CA LYS A 154 1.98 -30.12 -35.33
C LYS A 154 0.91 -31.16 -35.01
N ALA A 155 0.20 -30.99 -33.89
CA ALA A 155 -0.89 -31.88 -33.49
C ALA A 155 -1.99 -31.94 -34.55
N ARG A 156 -2.45 -30.78 -35.05
CA ARG A 156 -3.46 -30.68 -36.12
C ARG A 156 -3.06 -31.43 -37.39
N LYS A 157 -1.79 -31.32 -37.81
CA LYS A 157 -1.27 -32.05 -38.99
C LYS A 157 -1.23 -33.57 -38.75
N GLY A 158 -0.81 -33.99 -37.55
CA GLY A 158 -0.80 -35.40 -37.15
C GLY A 158 -2.21 -35.99 -37.12
N GLU A 159 -3.17 -35.30 -36.50
CA GLU A 159 -4.58 -35.69 -36.46
C GLU A 159 -5.19 -35.83 -37.86
N HIS A 160 -4.92 -34.87 -38.75
CA HIS A 160 -5.38 -34.94 -40.14
C HIS A 160 -4.83 -36.19 -40.85
N THR A 161 -3.54 -36.47 -40.67
CA THR A 161 -2.89 -37.66 -41.25
C THR A 161 -3.49 -38.95 -40.68
N LEU A 162 -3.71 -39.01 -39.37
CA LEU A 162 -4.32 -40.15 -38.69
C LEU A 162 -5.73 -40.41 -39.22
N ASN A 163 -6.57 -39.37 -39.29
CA ASN A 163 -7.95 -39.45 -39.78
C ASN A 163 -8.03 -39.92 -41.24
N ASN A 164 -7.11 -39.48 -42.10
CA ASN A 164 -7.06 -39.95 -43.49
C ASN A 164 -6.69 -41.43 -43.57
N LYS A 165 -5.62 -41.86 -42.88
CA LYS A 165 -5.18 -43.26 -42.86
C LYS A 165 -6.21 -44.21 -42.23
N LEU A 166 -7.08 -43.71 -41.36
CA LEU A 166 -8.13 -44.52 -40.74
C LEU A 166 -9.23 -44.96 -41.73
N GLN A 167 -9.39 -44.29 -42.87
CA GLN A 167 -10.44 -44.54 -43.87
C GLN A 167 -10.13 -45.68 -44.85
N GLU A 168 -8.90 -46.22 -44.85
CA GLU A 168 -8.46 -47.31 -45.74
C GLU A 168 -8.45 -48.69 -45.02
N PRO A 169 -8.70 -49.81 -45.72
CA PRO A 169 -8.56 -51.17 -45.15
C PRO A 169 -7.07 -51.49 -44.90
N LYS A 170 -6.72 -51.89 -43.68
CA LYS A 170 -5.32 -51.97 -43.20
C LYS A 170 -4.73 -53.38 -43.18
N ILE A 171 -3.42 -53.51 -43.44
CA ILE A 171 -2.61 -54.72 -43.25
C ILE A 171 -1.61 -54.51 -42.09
N GLY A 172 -1.19 -55.57 -41.38
CA GLY A 172 -0.49 -55.51 -40.08
C GLY A 172 0.60 -54.45 -39.87
N SER A 173 1.47 -54.16 -40.86
CA SER A 173 2.52 -53.13 -40.74
C SER A 173 1.99 -51.69 -40.70
N GLU A 174 0.82 -51.43 -41.29
CA GLU A 174 0.17 -50.10 -41.29
C GLU A 174 -0.48 -49.79 -39.93
N VAL A 175 -0.79 -50.83 -39.14
CA VAL A 175 -1.34 -50.71 -37.79
C VAL A 175 -0.28 -50.18 -36.83
N ASP A 176 0.96 -50.67 -36.92
CA ASP A 176 2.07 -50.23 -36.06
C ASP A 176 2.42 -48.75 -36.28
N ASP A 177 2.36 -48.26 -37.52
CA ASP A 177 2.61 -46.85 -37.84
C ASP A 177 1.51 -45.91 -37.34
N LEU A 178 0.26 -46.39 -37.27
CA LEU A 178 -0.85 -45.65 -36.67
C LEU A 178 -0.67 -45.51 -35.16
N ILE A 179 -0.29 -46.60 -34.48
CA ILE A 179 -0.02 -46.60 -33.04
C ILE A 179 1.08 -45.58 -32.70
N ARG A 180 2.19 -45.57 -33.45
CA ARG A 180 3.28 -44.60 -33.25
C ARG A 180 2.82 -43.16 -33.39
N LEU A 181 1.99 -42.86 -34.40
CA LEU A 181 1.47 -41.51 -34.61
C LEU A 181 0.52 -41.08 -33.47
N GLU A 182 -0.29 -42.01 -32.96
CA GLU A 182 -1.15 -41.76 -31.81
C GLU A 182 -0.34 -41.49 -30.53
N GLU A 183 0.73 -42.26 -30.29
CA GLU A 183 1.66 -42.04 -29.18
C GLU A 183 2.34 -40.66 -29.26
N GLU A 184 2.76 -40.22 -30.45
CA GLU A 184 3.32 -38.89 -30.68
C GLU A 184 2.32 -37.76 -30.36
N LEU A 185 1.06 -37.90 -30.78
CA LEU A 185 -0.01 -36.94 -30.49
C LEU A 185 -0.32 -36.84 -29.00
N ILE A 186 -0.33 -37.98 -28.29
CA ILE A 186 -0.49 -38.02 -26.83
C ILE A 186 0.64 -37.24 -26.16
N GLU A 187 1.89 -37.41 -26.60
CA GLU A 187 3.03 -36.71 -26.02
C GLU A 187 2.99 -35.20 -26.27
N ILE A 188 2.63 -34.78 -27.49
CA ILE A 188 2.40 -33.35 -27.80
C ILE A 188 1.32 -32.76 -26.88
N THR A 189 0.24 -33.49 -26.64
CA THR A 189 -0.86 -33.04 -25.77
C THR A 189 -0.40 -32.84 -24.32
N LYS A 190 0.45 -33.73 -23.79
CA LYS A 190 1.05 -33.56 -22.45
C LYS A 190 1.95 -32.32 -22.39
N LEU A 191 2.75 -32.08 -23.43
CA LEU A 191 3.63 -30.90 -23.51
C LEU A 191 2.81 -29.60 -23.53
N ILE A 192 1.75 -29.55 -24.34
CA ILE A 192 0.81 -28.41 -24.38
C ILE A 192 0.22 -28.16 -22.99
N THR A 193 -0.30 -29.19 -22.34
CA THR A 193 -0.88 -29.10 -20.99
C THR A 193 0.14 -28.54 -20.00
N THR A 194 1.39 -29.00 -20.09
CA THR A 194 2.49 -28.52 -19.24
C THR A 194 2.79 -27.05 -19.48
N ILE A 195 2.79 -26.59 -20.73
CA ILE A 195 2.99 -25.18 -21.08
C ILE A 195 1.84 -24.33 -20.55
N GLU A 196 0.60 -24.78 -20.66
CA GLU A 196 -0.57 -24.06 -20.16
C GLU A 196 -0.53 -23.88 -18.64
N ILE A 197 -0.13 -24.91 -17.89
CA ILE A 197 0.10 -24.80 -16.44
C ILE A 197 1.19 -23.76 -16.14
N LYS A 198 2.29 -23.75 -16.88
CA LYS A 198 3.37 -22.76 -16.70
C LYS A 198 2.88 -21.33 -16.97
N ILE A 199 2.07 -21.12 -18.01
CA ILE A 199 1.49 -19.82 -18.34
C ILE A 199 0.61 -19.34 -17.18
N ASP A 200 -0.33 -20.16 -16.71
CA ASP A 200 -1.23 -19.81 -15.59
C ASP A 200 -0.44 -19.45 -14.30
N MET A 201 0.61 -20.21 -13.98
CA MET A 201 1.48 -19.90 -12.85
C MET A 201 2.18 -18.54 -13.00
N ILE A 202 2.68 -18.22 -14.20
CA ILE A 202 3.34 -16.93 -14.44
C ILE A 202 2.32 -15.80 -14.40
N ASP A 203 1.13 -15.96 -14.97
CA ASP A 203 0.05 -14.96 -14.94
C ASP A 203 -0.37 -14.61 -13.52
N LYS A 204 -0.50 -15.60 -12.63
CA LYS A 204 -0.77 -15.38 -11.19
C LYS A 204 0.32 -14.53 -10.54
N LEU A 205 1.59 -14.85 -10.80
CA LEU A 205 2.72 -14.05 -10.28
C LEU A 205 2.71 -12.62 -10.85
N VAL A 206 2.38 -12.44 -12.14
CA VAL A 206 2.27 -11.12 -12.76
C VAL A 206 1.16 -10.30 -12.09
N LEU A 207 0.03 -10.92 -11.74
CA LEU A 207 -1.06 -10.26 -11.03
C LEU A 207 -0.64 -9.81 -9.63
N GLU A 208 0.07 -10.65 -8.87
CA GLU A 208 0.62 -10.29 -7.56
C GLU A 208 1.58 -9.10 -7.67
N ILE A 209 2.51 -9.13 -8.63
CA ILE A 209 3.47 -8.04 -8.84
C ILE A 209 2.76 -6.74 -9.25
N LYS A 210 1.68 -6.82 -10.05
CA LYS A 210 0.86 -5.65 -10.40
C LYS A 210 0.16 -5.05 -9.17
N ASN A 211 -0.33 -5.87 -8.25
CA ASN A 211 -0.91 -5.39 -6.99
C ASN A 211 0.15 -4.70 -6.12
N ASP A 212 1.33 -5.31 -6.01
CA ASP A 212 2.49 -4.76 -5.30
C ASP A 212 2.93 -3.43 -5.89
N LYS A 213 2.97 -3.31 -7.23
CA LYS A 213 3.24 -2.07 -7.94
C LYS A 213 2.23 -0.98 -7.57
N LYS A 214 0.93 -1.30 -7.56
CA LYS A 214 -0.13 -0.35 -7.21
C LYS A 214 0.00 0.17 -5.78
N ASP A 215 0.31 -0.72 -4.84
CA ASP A 215 0.57 -0.33 -3.45
C ASP A 215 1.80 0.59 -3.36
N LEU A 216 2.89 0.26 -4.05
CA LEU A 216 4.09 1.07 -4.07
C LEU A 216 3.87 2.45 -4.73
N GLU A 217 3.11 2.52 -5.83
CA GLU A 217 2.71 3.76 -6.49
C GLU A 217 1.92 4.68 -5.54
N GLN A 218 1.05 4.12 -4.71
CA GLN A 218 0.30 4.87 -3.69
C GLN A 218 1.25 5.53 -2.67
N VAL A 219 2.25 4.79 -2.17
CA VAL A 219 3.26 5.33 -1.24
C VAL A 219 4.09 6.41 -1.93
N TYR A 220 4.61 6.13 -3.12
CA TYR A 220 5.40 7.09 -3.90
C TYR A 220 4.64 8.39 -4.16
N TYR A 221 3.37 8.31 -4.55
CA TYR A 221 2.53 9.50 -4.73
C TYR A 221 2.37 10.31 -3.44
N LYS A 222 2.25 9.66 -2.27
CA LYS A 222 2.15 10.36 -0.99
C LYS A 222 3.47 11.05 -0.62
N TYR A 223 4.61 10.36 -0.79
CA TYR A 223 5.94 10.87 -0.44
C TYR A 223 6.43 11.96 -1.39
N SER A 224 6.11 11.87 -2.68
CA SER A 224 6.51 12.87 -3.68
C SER A 224 5.92 14.27 -3.40
N LYS A 225 4.79 14.36 -2.70
CA LYS A 225 4.19 15.63 -2.24
C LYS A 225 5.09 16.37 -1.23
N TYR A 226 5.93 15.66 -0.49
CA TYR A 226 6.83 16.20 0.53
C TYR A 226 8.26 16.42 0.00
N ASN A 227 8.53 16.00 -1.24
CA ASN A 227 9.85 16.13 -1.86
C ASN A 227 10.22 17.58 -2.21
N LYS A 228 9.22 18.40 -2.55
CA LYS A 228 9.47 19.76 -3.05
C LYS A 228 9.80 20.73 -1.94
N ASN A 229 8.94 20.85 -0.94
CA ASN A 229 9.15 21.67 0.26
C ASN A 229 8.37 21.00 1.38
N THR A 230 9.03 20.73 2.50
CA THR A 230 8.37 20.21 3.70
C THR A 230 8.60 21.17 4.84
N PHE A 231 7.56 21.40 5.64
CA PHE A 231 7.61 22.30 6.77
C PHE A 231 7.07 21.63 8.02
N ALA A 232 7.72 21.89 9.14
CA ALA A 232 7.24 21.51 10.46
C ALA A 232 6.31 22.59 11.03
N CYS A 233 5.10 22.15 11.39
CA CYS A 233 4.08 22.97 12.02
C CYS A 233 4.35 23.06 13.52
N TYR A 234 5.42 23.74 13.93
CA TYR A 234 5.85 23.77 15.34
C TYR A 234 4.80 24.37 16.29
N LYS A 235 3.87 25.21 15.81
CA LYS A 235 2.72 25.68 16.59
C LYS A 235 1.61 24.66 16.82
N ALA A 236 1.67 23.52 16.12
CA ALA A 236 0.67 22.44 16.16
C ALA A 236 1.23 21.18 16.85
N ILE A 237 2.17 21.37 17.79
CA ILE A 237 2.62 20.29 18.68
C ILE A 237 1.42 19.71 19.40
N GLN A 238 1.30 18.39 19.36
CA GLN A 238 0.20 17.72 20.04
C GLN A 238 0.61 16.34 20.53
N ASN A 239 -0.08 15.90 21.58
CA ASN A 239 -0.02 14.52 22.05
C ASN A 239 -0.97 13.67 21.21
N ILE A 240 -0.51 12.49 20.80
CA ILE A 240 -1.32 11.51 20.08
C ILE A 240 -1.24 10.15 20.77
N SER A 241 -2.32 9.37 20.67
CA SER A 241 -2.25 7.93 20.93
C SER A 241 -1.45 7.24 19.82
N LYS A 242 -0.59 6.29 20.18
CA LYS A 242 0.15 5.43 19.23
C LYS A 242 -0.77 4.58 18.37
N LEU A 243 -2.04 4.39 18.79
CA LEU A 243 -3.07 3.74 17.99
C LEU A 243 -3.46 4.56 16.73
N ARG A 244 -3.12 5.85 16.70
CA ARG A 244 -3.35 6.76 15.55
C ARG A 244 -2.18 6.75 14.56
N VAL A 245 -1.08 6.07 14.88
CA VAL A 245 0.04 5.87 13.95
C VAL A 245 -0.38 4.82 12.94
N ARG A 246 -0.33 5.18 11.66
CA ARG A 246 -0.75 4.33 10.55
C ARG A 246 0.43 4.05 9.62
N LYS A 247 0.28 3.00 8.84
CA LYS A 247 1.08 2.76 7.63
C LYS A 247 0.16 2.96 6.43
N ILE A 248 0.67 3.55 5.35
CA ILE A 248 -0.05 3.63 4.08
C ILE A 248 -0.29 2.21 3.56
N ASN A 249 0.77 1.42 3.44
CA ASN A 249 0.76 -0.03 3.19
C ASN A 249 2.15 -0.63 3.54
N LYS A 250 2.45 -1.83 3.04
CA LYS A 250 3.71 -2.55 3.36
C LYS A 250 4.99 -1.83 2.89
N TYR A 251 4.89 -0.95 1.90
CA TYR A 251 6.02 -0.19 1.35
C TYR A 251 6.28 1.15 2.04
N ASP A 252 5.44 1.55 2.99
CA ASP A 252 5.57 2.83 3.67
C ASP A 252 6.80 2.87 4.59
N PRO A 253 7.82 3.72 4.33
CA PRO A 253 9.05 3.79 5.13
C PRO A 253 8.89 4.59 6.44
N SER A 254 7.72 5.18 6.72
CA SER A 254 7.47 5.92 7.97
C SER A 254 7.76 5.06 9.21
N GLY A 255 8.29 5.62 10.27
CA GLY A 255 8.80 4.88 11.44
C GLY A 255 10.24 4.40 11.28
N ASN A 256 10.76 4.29 10.05
CA ASN A 256 12.14 3.89 9.78
C ASN A 256 13.02 5.05 9.28
N ILE A 257 12.42 6.16 8.84
CA ILE A 257 13.12 7.38 8.44
C ILE A 257 13.18 8.39 9.59
N LYS A 258 14.24 9.21 9.60
CA LYS A 258 14.54 10.15 10.69
C LYS A 258 15.11 11.46 10.13
N VAL A 259 14.75 12.58 10.75
CA VAL A 259 15.41 13.87 10.51
C VAL A 259 16.83 13.89 11.06
N ASP A 260 17.70 14.71 10.47
CA ASP A 260 19.05 14.94 10.96
C ASP A 260 19.07 15.77 12.27
N THR A 261 20.22 15.80 12.93
CA THR A 261 20.38 16.52 14.21
C THR A 261 20.19 18.02 14.02
N ASN A 262 20.70 18.61 12.93
CA ASN A 262 20.55 20.03 12.63
C ASN A 262 19.07 20.46 12.51
N THR A 263 18.24 19.63 11.88
CA THR A 263 16.78 19.86 11.84
C THR A 263 16.16 19.81 13.23
N LEU A 264 16.57 18.85 14.06
CA LEU A 264 16.08 18.76 15.44
C LEU A 264 16.48 19.96 16.29
N ASP A 265 17.70 20.46 16.13
CA ASP A 265 18.19 21.64 16.86
C ASP A 265 17.42 22.90 16.45
N LYS A 266 17.12 23.06 15.16
CA LYS A 266 16.25 24.14 14.66
C LYS A 266 14.82 24.04 15.19
N ILE A 267 14.28 22.82 15.27
CA ILE A 267 12.98 22.57 15.89
C ILE A 267 13.01 22.96 17.36
N ASP A 268 14.02 22.52 18.11
CA ASP A 268 14.17 22.83 19.54
C ASP A 268 14.26 24.34 19.76
N ALA A 269 15.08 25.05 18.97
CA ALA A 269 15.18 26.50 19.03
C ALA A 269 13.82 27.18 18.78
N LYS A 270 13.04 26.72 17.79
CA LYS A 270 11.70 27.26 17.51
C LYS A 270 10.69 26.96 18.61
N ILE A 271 10.77 25.80 19.26
CA ILE A 271 9.90 25.48 20.40
C ILE A 271 10.24 26.41 21.58
N ILE A 272 11.52 26.60 21.87
CA ILE A 272 11.99 27.50 22.93
C ILE A 272 11.52 28.93 22.64
N GLU A 273 11.78 29.45 21.44
CA GLU A 273 11.35 30.79 21.01
C GLU A 273 9.83 31.00 21.13
N GLU A 274 9.02 29.99 20.81
CA GLU A 274 7.56 30.13 20.76
C GLU A 274 6.87 29.89 22.12
N TYR A 275 7.40 28.97 22.95
CA TYR A 275 6.69 28.46 24.13
C TYR A 275 7.41 28.71 25.46
N THR A 276 8.59 29.31 25.45
CA THR A 276 9.36 29.59 26.67
C THR A 276 9.68 31.08 26.79
N LYS A 277 10.11 31.50 27.98
CA LYS A 277 10.47 32.89 28.29
C LYS A 277 11.93 33.16 27.98
#